data_AF-A0A935P675-F1
#
_entry.id   AF-A0A935P675-F1
#
_cell.length_a   1.000
_cell.length_b   1.000
_cell.length_c   1.000
_cell.angle_alpha   90.00
_cell.angle_beta   90.00
_cell.angle_gamma   90.00
#
_symmetry.space_group_name_H-M   'P 1'
#
loop_
_entity.id
_entity.type
_entity.pdbx_description
1 polymer ?
#
loop_
_entity_poly.entity_id
_entity_poly.type
_entity_poly.pdbx_seq_one_letter_code
_entity_poly.pdbx_strand_id
1 'polypeptide(L)'
;MWTRRVIVPALLTCFALGQPLQARADGQPPKVIEIAGTYAFDWYRGTRSRCAKVSGALLRKLKKGYTCTPPDAGSASGRPVLAQCTKGERSQYLLFATAADCKEERETQLANGA
;
A
#
# COMPACT_ATOMS: atom_id res chain seq x y z
N MET A 1 -42.38 7.94 63.04
CA MET A 1 -42.22 9.39 62.78
C MET A 1 -41.64 9.51 61.37
N TRP A 2 -42.48 9.66 60.33
CA TRP A 2 -42.82 10.95 59.69
C TRP A 2 -41.60 11.82 59.40
N THR A 3 -41.23 11.95 58.11
CA THR A 3 -41.22 13.22 57.33
C THR A 3 -40.89 12.91 55.85
N ARG A 4 -41.88 13.03 54.95
CA ARG A 4 -42.06 14.13 53.96
C ARG A 4 -41.00 14.12 52.85
N ARG A 5 -41.32 13.57 51.66
CA ARG A 5 -41.84 14.28 50.46
C ARG A 5 -41.07 15.57 50.15
N VAL A 6 -40.45 15.66 48.97
CA VAL A 6 -40.80 16.65 47.92
C VAL A 6 -40.37 16.12 46.54
N ILE A 7 -41.33 16.12 45.61
CA ILE A 7 -41.21 15.96 44.17
C ILE A 7 -40.88 17.35 43.58
N VAL A 8 -39.89 17.47 42.68
CA VAL A 8 -39.84 18.58 41.71
C VAL A 8 -39.35 18.04 40.35
N PRO A 9 -39.98 18.44 39.23
CA PRO A 9 -40.04 17.64 38.02
C PRO A 9 -38.97 17.98 36.98
N ALA A 10 -38.89 17.07 36.02
CA ALA A 10 -38.23 17.14 34.72
C ALA A 10 -38.20 18.55 34.09
N LEU A 11 -36.98 19.00 33.79
CA LEU A 11 -36.73 20.01 32.77
C LEU A 11 -36.07 19.32 31.57
N LEU A 12 -36.90 19.13 30.55
CA LEU A 12 -36.55 18.79 29.18
C LEU A 12 -35.74 19.97 28.61
N THR A 13 -34.44 19.80 28.37
CA THR A 13 -33.64 20.76 27.60
C THR A 13 -33.30 20.16 26.24
N CYS A 14 -33.79 20.86 25.21
CA CYS A 14 -33.67 20.53 23.81
C CYS A 14 -32.21 20.31 23.35
N PHE A 15 -32.04 19.24 22.57
CA PHE A 15 -31.01 19.11 21.54
C PHE A 15 -31.01 20.35 20.64
N ALA A 16 -29.81 20.87 20.31
CA ALA A 16 -29.35 21.14 18.94
C ALA A 16 -28.29 22.25 18.91
N LEU A 17 -27.01 21.88 18.99
CA LEU A 17 -25.93 22.60 18.31
C LEU A 17 -25.00 21.56 17.70
N GLY A 18 -25.42 21.02 16.55
CA GLY A 18 -24.58 20.20 15.70
C GLY A 18 -23.45 21.05 15.14
N GLN A 19 -22.21 20.76 15.54
CA GLN A 19 -21.04 21.29 14.87
C GLN A 19 -20.93 20.60 13.50
N PRO A 20 -20.78 21.35 12.39
CA PRO A 20 -20.51 20.72 11.10
C PRO A 20 -19.12 20.09 11.14
N LEU A 21 -19.09 18.76 11.02
CA LEU A 21 -17.90 17.98 10.72
C LEU A 21 -17.24 18.52 9.43
N GLN A 22 -16.23 19.38 9.60
CA GLN A 22 -15.31 19.72 8.52
C GLN A 22 -14.32 18.57 8.31
N ALA A 23 -14.78 17.52 7.64
CA ALA A 23 -13.90 16.51 7.07
C ALA A 23 -13.67 16.84 5.59
N ARG A 24 -12.90 17.90 5.32
CA ARG A 24 -12.23 18.05 4.02
C ARG A 24 -10.83 17.46 4.15
N ALA A 25 -10.77 16.13 4.15
CA ALA A 25 -9.60 15.50 3.55
C ALA A 25 -9.73 15.79 2.06
N ASP A 26 -8.94 16.73 1.54
CA ASP A 26 -8.73 16.88 0.11
C ASP A 26 -8.21 15.55 -0.41
N GLY A 27 -9.17 14.71 -0.82
CA GLY A 27 -8.96 13.39 -1.38
C GLY A 27 -8.35 13.54 -2.76
N GLN A 28 -7.09 13.94 -2.80
CA GLN A 28 -6.26 13.74 -3.97
C GLN A 28 -6.37 12.25 -4.29
N PRO A 29 -6.93 11.86 -5.45
CA PRO A 29 -7.04 10.45 -5.80
C PRO A 29 -5.64 9.84 -5.68
N PRO A 30 -5.51 8.62 -5.10
CA PRO A 30 -4.21 8.01 -4.90
C PRO A 30 -3.47 8.03 -6.23
N LYS A 31 -2.28 8.63 -6.25
CA LYS A 31 -1.46 8.76 -7.45
C LYS A 31 -1.32 7.37 -8.07
N VAL A 32 -1.95 7.19 -9.22
CA VAL A 32 -1.92 5.91 -9.94
C VAL A 32 -0.47 5.69 -10.34
N ILE A 33 0.16 4.67 -9.76
CA ILE A 33 1.51 4.30 -10.13
C ILE A 33 1.44 3.62 -11.50
N GLU A 34 2.01 4.28 -12.50
CA GLU A 34 2.11 3.74 -13.86
C GLU A 34 3.15 2.62 -13.88
N ILE A 35 2.70 1.37 -13.71
CA ILE A 35 3.58 0.20 -13.66
C ILE A 35 3.85 -0.43 -15.04
N ALA A 36 3.11 -0.03 -16.08
CA ALA A 36 3.25 -0.61 -17.41
C ALA A 36 4.61 -0.24 -18.03
N GLY A 37 5.28 -1.23 -18.65
CA GLY A 37 6.56 -1.01 -19.32
C GLY A 37 7.79 -1.03 -18.42
N THR A 38 7.61 -1.02 -17.10
CA THR A 38 8.68 -1.24 -16.10
C THR A 38 9.18 -2.69 -16.12
N TYR A 39 10.20 -3.00 -15.32
CA TYR A 39 10.76 -4.35 -15.19
C TYR A 39 10.62 -4.84 -13.77
N ALA A 40 10.19 -6.09 -13.58
CA ALA A 40 9.92 -6.62 -12.26
C ALA A 40 10.37 -8.07 -12.09
N PHE A 41 10.69 -8.41 -10.85
CA PHE A 41 10.82 -9.79 -10.39
C PHE A 41 10.16 -9.94 -9.01
N ASP A 42 9.72 -11.17 -8.71
CA ASP A 42 9.12 -11.52 -7.42
C ASP A 42 10.24 -11.87 -6.41
N TRP A 43 10.38 -11.06 -5.36
CA TRP A 43 11.39 -11.22 -4.30
C TRP A 43 11.33 -12.62 -3.69
N TYR A 44 10.15 -13.06 -3.28
CA TYR A 44 9.94 -14.35 -2.59
C TYR A 44 10.16 -15.59 -3.46
N ARG A 45 10.44 -15.42 -4.76
CA ARG A 45 10.71 -16.55 -5.65
C ARG A 45 12.20 -16.86 -5.79
N GLY A 46 13.09 -16.05 -5.22
CA GLY A 46 14.55 -16.27 -5.25
C GLY A 46 15.04 -16.65 -6.64
N THR A 47 15.75 -17.77 -6.76
CA THR A 47 16.35 -18.25 -8.02
C THR A 47 15.33 -18.52 -9.13
N ARG A 48 14.08 -18.86 -8.77
CA ARG A 48 12.98 -19.12 -9.72
C ARG A 48 12.38 -17.84 -10.30
N SER A 49 12.66 -16.69 -9.69
CA SER A 49 12.27 -15.40 -10.21
C SER A 49 13.16 -15.01 -11.38
N ARG A 50 12.59 -14.38 -12.41
CA ARG A 50 13.34 -13.75 -13.50
C ARG A 50 12.84 -12.33 -13.66
N CYS A 51 13.76 -11.44 -14.00
CA CYS A 51 13.38 -10.09 -14.39
C CYS A 51 12.56 -10.13 -15.68
N ALA A 52 11.35 -9.57 -15.65
CA ALA A 52 10.43 -9.55 -16.78
C ALA A 52 9.82 -8.16 -16.96
N LYS A 53 9.60 -7.76 -18.22
CA LYS A 53 8.91 -6.50 -18.52
C LYS A 53 7.45 -6.60 -18.10
N VAL A 54 6.96 -5.62 -17.34
CA VAL A 54 5.58 -5.51 -16.87
C VAL A 54 4.68 -5.15 -18.05
N SER A 55 4.15 -6.20 -18.68
CA SER A 55 3.25 -6.11 -19.84
C SER A 55 2.31 -7.32 -19.87
N GLY A 56 1.29 -7.27 -20.73
CA GLY A 56 0.40 -8.40 -20.99
C GLY A 56 -0.14 -9.08 -19.73
N ALA A 57 0.17 -10.37 -19.55
CA ALA A 57 -0.29 -11.17 -18.42
C ALA A 57 0.26 -10.69 -17.07
N LEU A 58 1.53 -10.27 -17.01
CA LEU A 58 2.14 -9.78 -15.78
C LEU A 58 1.49 -8.46 -15.33
N LEU A 59 1.28 -7.53 -16.27
CA LEU A 59 0.57 -6.27 -15.97
C LEU A 59 -0.84 -6.53 -15.44
N ARG A 60 -1.61 -7.42 -16.09
CA ARG A 60 -2.96 -7.79 -15.62
C ARG A 60 -2.92 -8.44 -14.23
N LYS A 61 -1.94 -9.31 -13.98
CA LYS A 61 -1.74 -9.96 -12.68
C LYS A 61 -1.50 -8.92 -11.59
N LEU A 62 -0.58 -7.98 -11.81
CA LEU A 62 -0.25 -6.94 -10.84
C LEU A 62 -1.45 -6.00 -10.61
N LYS A 63 -2.10 -5.52 -11.66
CA LYS A 63 -3.27 -4.61 -11.54
C LYS A 63 -4.45 -5.20 -10.78
N LYS A 64 -4.70 -6.51 -10.90
CA LYS A 64 -5.88 -7.16 -10.31
C LYS A 64 -5.61 -7.78 -8.94
N GLY A 65 -4.41 -8.27 -8.72
CA GLY A 65 -4.11 -9.16 -7.60
C GLY A 65 -3.10 -8.62 -6.60
N TYR A 66 -2.53 -7.44 -6.84
CA TYR A 66 -1.48 -6.86 -6.03
C TYR A 66 -1.81 -5.44 -5.64
N THR A 67 -1.36 -5.05 -4.45
CA THR A 67 -1.36 -3.66 -4.01
C THR A 67 0.01 -3.08 -4.34
N CYS A 68 0.04 -2.09 -5.23
CA CYS A 68 1.27 -1.42 -5.62
C CYS A 68 1.41 -0.09 -4.88
N THR A 69 2.52 0.09 -4.16
CA THR A 69 2.86 1.30 -3.42
C THR A 69 4.23 1.82 -3.84
N PRO A 70 4.56 3.09 -3.55
CA PRO A 70 5.94 3.54 -3.60
C PRO A 70 6.82 2.63 -2.73
N PRO A 71 8.11 2.47 -3.05
CA PRO A 71 9.00 1.68 -2.20
C PRO A 71 9.11 2.29 -0.80
N ASP A 72 9.13 1.42 0.20
CA ASP A 72 9.32 1.75 1.61
C ASP A 72 10.80 1.80 2.02
N ALA A 73 11.64 1.03 1.33
CA ALA A 73 13.07 0.94 1.56
C ALA A 73 13.89 1.03 0.26
N GLY A 74 15.19 1.30 0.41
CA GLY A 74 16.16 1.18 -0.67
C GLY A 74 16.30 -0.28 -1.14
N SER A 75 16.90 -0.45 -2.32
CA SER A 75 17.17 -1.78 -2.87
C SER A 75 18.50 -2.33 -2.35
N ALA A 76 18.68 -3.66 -2.38
CA ALA A 76 19.90 -4.32 -1.95
C ALA A 76 21.12 -3.93 -2.81
N SER A 77 20.90 -3.67 -4.10
CA SER A 77 21.91 -3.17 -5.05
C SER A 77 22.10 -1.65 -5.04
N GLY A 78 21.31 -0.90 -4.25
CA GLY A 78 21.29 0.57 -4.29
C GLY A 78 20.62 1.17 -5.54
N ARG A 79 19.96 0.35 -6.36
CA ARG A 79 19.22 0.79 -7.54
C ARG A 79 17.84 1.35 -7.19
N PRO A 80 17.34 2.34 -7.95
CA PRO A 80 16.04 2.94 -7.65
C PRO A 80 14.90 1.96 -7.94
N VAL A 81 14.17 1.59 -6.89
CA VAL A 81 12.88 0.89 -7.01
C VAL A 81 11.81 1.94 -7.33
N LEU A 82 10.99 1.71 -8.34
CA LEU A 82 9.89 2.59 -8.70
C LEU A 82 8.65 2.33 -7.85
N ALA A 83 8.39 1.05 -7.60
CA ALA A 83 7.23 0.60 -6.86
C ALA A 83 7.45 -0.81 -6.32
N GLN A 84 6.68 -1.15 -5.31
CA GLN A 84 6.56 -2.50 -4.80
C GLN A 84 5.12 -2.94 -4.91
N CYS A 85 4.90 -4.10 -5.53
CA CYS A 85 3.56 -4.68 -5.64
C CYS A 85 3.49 -5.94 -4.79
N THR A 86 2.70 -5.93 -3.73
CA THR A 86 2.59 -7.04 -2.76
C THR A 86 1.26 -7.78 -2.90
N LYS A 87 1.30 -9.10 -2.65
CA LYS A 87 0.11 -9.95 -2.56
C LYS A 87 0.28 -10.92 -1.39
N GLY A 88 -0.23 -10.52 -0.23
CA GLY A 88 -0.01 -11.22 1.04
C GLY A 88 1.49 -11.34 1.35
N GLU A 89 1.86 -12.34 2.14
CA GLU A 89 3.22 -12.50 2.67
C GLU A 89 4.14 -13.36 1.78
N ARG A 90 3.65 -13.80 0.61
CA ARG A 90 4.34 -14.79 -0.24
C ARG A 90 4.74 -14.27 -1.61
N SER A 91 4.46 -13.00 -1.91
CA SER A 91 4.76 -12.43 -3.21
C SER A 91 4.89 -10.92 -3.12
N GLN A 92 6.02 -10.41 -3.61
CA GLN A 92 6.36 -9.00 -3.65
C GLN A 92 7.17 -8.76 -4.90
N TYR A 93 6.60 -8.02 -5.85
CA TYR A 93 7.33 -7.61 -7.04
C TYR A 93 8.02 -6.29 -6.75
N LEU A 94 9.33 -6.26 -6.96
CA LEU A 94 10.08 -5.00 -7.04
C LEU A 94 10.08 -4.53 -8.50
N LEU A 95 9.70 -3.28 -8.73
CA LEU A 95 9.62 -2.70 -10.07
C LEU A 95 10.76 -1.70 -10.28
N PHE A 96 11.39 -1.76 -11.45
CA PHE A 96 12.53 -0.95 -11.84
C PHE A 96 12.27 -0.27 -13.19
N ALA A 97 12.95 0.85 -13.42
CA ALA A 97 12.86 1.56 -14.69
C ALA A 97 13.47 0.74 -15.84
N THR A 98 14.59 0.07 -15.60
CA THR A 98 15.33 -0.66 -16.64
C THR A 98 15.48 -2.14 -16.34
N ALA A 99 15.72 -2.92 -17.40
CA ALA A 99 16.03 -4.34 -17.28
C ALA A 99 17.35 -4.60 -16.55
N ALA A 100 18.31 -3.67 -16.64
CA ALA A 100 19.62 -3.80 -16.01
C ALA A 100 19.50 -3.68 -14.49
N ASP A 101 18.84 -2.63 -14.00
CA ASP A 101 18.62 -2.40 -12.56
C ASP A 101 17.92 -3.60 -11.90
N CYS A 102 16.90 -4.12 -12.58
CA CYS A 102 16.14 -5.28 -12.11
C CYS A 102 16.97 -6.58 -12.06
N LYS A 103 17.90 -6.77 -12.99
CA LYS A 103 18.82 -7.93 -12.97
C LYS A 103 19.85 -7.80 -11.85
N GLU A 104 20.46 -6.63 -11.74
CA GLU A 104 21.48 -6.36 -10.72
C GLU A 104 20.91 -6.49 -9.30
N GLU A 105 19.72 -5.96 -9.06
CA GLU A 105 19.03 -6.14 -7.78
C GLU A 105 18.79 -7.62 -7.48
N ARG A 106 18.24 -8.36 -8.45
CA ARG A 106 17.97 -9.79 -8.27
C ARG A 106 19.25 -10.56 -7.98
N GLU A 107 20.32 -10.30 -8.72
CA GLU A 107 21.61 -10.96 -8.52
C GLU A 107 22.22 -10.64 -7.15
N THR A 108 22.12 -9.38 -6.73
CA THR A 108 22.58 -8.93 -5.40
C THR A 108 21.79 -9.62 -4.29
N GLN A 109 20.48 -9.73 -4.42
CA GLN A 109 19.66 -10.45 -3.43
C GLN A 109 19.98 -11.93 -3.36
N LEU A 110 20.16 -12.58 -4.51
CA LEU A 110 20.58 -13.98 -4.55
C LEU A 110 21.95 -14.18 -3.90
N ALA A 111 22.88 -13.25 -4.10
CA ALA A 111 24.18 -13.26 -3.43
C ALA A 111 24.07 -13.06 -1.91
N ASN A 112 23.07 -12.30 -1.47
CA ASN A 112 22.78 -12.05 -0.05
C ASN A 112 21.92 -13.15 0.62
N GLY A 113 21.58 -14.23 -0.10
CA GLY A 113 20.84 -15.37 0.45
C GLY A 113 19.32 -15.22 0.45
N ALA A 114 18.76 -14.38 -0.42
CA ALA A 114 17.31 -14.24 -0.61
C ALA A 114 16.67 -15.38 -1.42
#